data_AF-A0A562XJJ0-F1
#
_entry.id   AF-A0A562XJJ0-F1
#
_cell.length_a   1.000
_cell.length_b   1.000
_cell.length_c   1.000
_cell.angle_alpha   90.00
_cell.angle_beta   90.00
_cell.angle_gamma   90.00
#
_symmetry.space_group_name_H-M   'P 1'
#
loop_
_entity.id
_entity.type
_entity.pdbx_description
1 polymer ?
#
loop_
_entity_poly.entity_id
_entity_poly.type
_entity_poly.pdbx_seq_one_letter_code
_entity_poly.pdbx_strand_id
1 'polypeptide(L)' 'MKQIVLTIASKDYTISLEDDFADAFSKDIEKLLQNKYQFGVKDLLTAFVHKCHESYTQGSQMDRILGSLDKTLK' A
#
# COMPACT_ATOMS: atom_id res chain seq x y z
N MET A 1 16.91 -4.45 -7.65
CA MET A 1 15.55 -4.39 -8.23
C MET A 1 14.98 -5.79 -8.25
N LYS A 2 13.87 -6.00 -7.54
CA LYS A 2 13.21 -7.28 -7.35
C LYS A 2 11.95 -7.32 -8.20
N GLN A 3 11.70 -8.48 -8.82
CA GLN A 3 10.49 -8.71 -9.59
C GLN A 3 9.46 -9.43 -8.73
N ILE A 4 8.22 -8.94 -8.76
CA ILE A 4 7.08 -9.56 -8.08
C ILE A 4 6.02 -9.82 -9.14
N VAL A 5 5.47 -11.04 -9.13
CA VAL A 5 4.39 -11.44 -10.03
C VAL A 5 3.09 -11.44 -9.25
N LEU A 6 2.09 -10.72 -9.77
CA LEU A 6 0.73 -10.70 -9.25
C LEU A 6 -0.24 -11.25 -10.27
N THR A 7 -1.09 -12.18 -9.87
CA THR A 7 -2.16 -12.69 -10.71
C THR A 7 -3.47 -11.97 -10.39
N ILE A 8 -3.96 -11.17 -11.34
CA ILE A 8 -5.19 -10.39 -11.24
C ILE A 8 -6.15 -10.87 -12.30
N ALA A 9 -7.35 -11.34 -11.90
CA ALA A 9 -8.37 -11.79 -12.85
C ALA A 9 -7.83 -12.75 -13.93
N SER A 10 -7.00 -13.71 -13.52
CA SER A 10 -6.35 -14.71 -14.38
C SER A 10 -5.35 -14.14 -15.40
N LYS A 11 -4.81 -12.95 -15.14
CA LYS A 11 -3.68 -12.37 -15.86
C LYS A 11 -2.53 -12.12 -14.91
N ASP A 12 -1.32 -12.44 -15.37
CA ASP A 12 -0.10 -12.21 -14.59
C ASP A 12 0.50 -10.86 -14.94
N TYR A 13 0.87 -10.11 -13.90
CA TYR A 13 1.50 -8.81 -13.98
C TYR A 13 2.84 -8.88 -13.27
N THR A 14 3.91 -8.56 -13.99
CA THR A 14 5.25 -8.47 -13.41
C THR A 14 5.53 -7.02 -13.04
N ILE A 15 5.85 -6.77 -11.78
CA ILE A 15 6.18 -5.46 -11.24
C ILE A 15 7.64 -5.49 -10.82
N SER A 16 8.41 -4.50 -11.26
CA SER A 16 9.80 -4.33 -10.82
C SER A 16 9.85 -3.23 -9.77
N LEU A 17 10.37 -3.56 -8.59
CA LEU A 17 10.47 -2.67 -7.44
C LEU A 17 11.91 -2.59 -6.94
N GLU A 18 12.26 -1.52 -6.25
CA GLU A 18 13.52 -1.43 -5.51
C GLU A 18 13.55 -2.44 -4.36
N ASP A 19 14.72 -2.95 -3.99
CA ASP A 19 14.83 -4.14 -3.14
C ASP A 19 14.23 -3.93 -1.74
N ASP A 20 14.51 -2.79 -1.11
CA ASP A 20 13.98 -2.46 0.23
C ASP A 20 12.46 -2.29 0.22
N PHE A 21 11.92 -1.68 -0.84
CA PHE A 21 10.48 -1.51 -0.99
C PHE A 21 9.79 -2.82 -1.36
N ALA A 22 10.43 -3.67 -2.15
CA ALA A 22 9.87 -4.94 -2.58
C ALA A 22 9.59 -5.87 -1.40
N ASP A 23 10.46 -5.90 -0.40
CA ASP A 23 10.25 -6.72 0.80
C ASP A 23 9.10 -6.21 1.67
N ALA A 24 8.97 -4.89 1.81
CA ALA A 24 7.83 -4.28 2.51
C ALA A 24 6.51 -4.55 1.74
N PHE A 25 6.53 -4.34 0.42
CA PHE A 25 5.38 -4.55 -0.45
C PHE A 25 4.91 -6.01 -0.46
N SER A 26 5.82 -6.98 -0.54
CA SER A 26 5.48 -8.40 -0.48
C SER A 26 4.72 -8.75 0.81
N LYS A 27 5.19 -8.27 1.96
CA LYS A 27 4.53 -8.51 3.25
C LYS A 27 3.14 -7.88 3.33
N ASP A 28 2.99 -6.66 2.82
CA ASP A 28 1.70 -5.97 2.83
C ASP A 28 0.70 -6.60 1.87
N ILE A 29 1.16 -7.04 0.68
CA ILE A 29 0.32 -7.77 -0.26
C ILE A 29 -0.09 -9.13 0.30
N GLU A 30 0.80 -9.89 0.93
CA GLU A 30 0.44 -11.18 1.54
C GLU A 30 -0.63 -11.01 2.61
N LYS A 31 -0.52 -9.99 3.46
CA LYS A 31 -1.52 -9.65 4.48
C LYS A 31 -2.85 -9.25 3.87
N LEU A 32 -2.82 -8.36 2.87
CA LEU A 32 -4.01 -7.88 2.17
C LEU A 32 -4.75 -9.03 1.50
N LEU A 33 -4.00 -9.97 0.93
CA LEU A 33 -4.54 -11.09 0.17
C LEU A 33 -4.79 -12.35 1.01
N GLN A 34 -4.53 -12.32 2.32
CA GLN A 34 -4.65 -13.50 3.20
C GLN A 34 -3.93 -14.74 2.63
N ASN A 35 -2.70 -14.56 2.13
CA ASN A 35 -1.90 -15.59 1.45
C ASN A 35 -2.47 -16.11 0.11
N LYS A 36 -3.48 -15.46 -0.49
CA LYS A 36 -3.99 -15.83 -1.82
C LYS A 36 -3.35 -14.99 -2.90
N TYR A 37 -2.45 -15.56 -3.69
CA TYR A 37 -1.78 -14.85 -4.79
C TYR A 37 -2.66 -14.56 -6.02
N GLN A 38 -3.98 -14.82 -5.91
CA GLN A 38 -4.96 -14.59 -6.96
C GLN A 38 -6.09 -13.73 -6.41
N PHE A 39 -6.31 -12.57 -7.03
CA PHE A 39 -7.36 -11.65 -6.60
C PHE A 39 -8.24 -11.19 -7.77
N GLY A 40 -9.53 -11.03 -7.49
CA GLY A 40 -10.49 -10.52 -8.45
C GLY A 40 -10.36 -9.02 -8.64
N VAL A 41 -10.97 -8.48 -9.70
CA VAL A 41 -11.01 -7.03 -9.95
C VAL A 41 -11.64 -6.27 -8.77
N LYS A 42 -12.62 -6.88 -8.09
CA LYS A 42 -13.27 -6.31 -6.90
C LYS A 42 -12.31 -6.14 -5.73
N ASP A 43 -11.42 -7.11 -5.53
CA ASP A 43 -10.44 -7.08 -4.44
C ASP A 43 -9.39 -5.99 -4.70
N LEU A 44 -8.96 -5.85 -5.96
CA LEU A 44 -8.09 -4.75 -6.38
C LEU A 44 -8.73 -3.38 -6.14
N LEU A 45 -10.01 -3.22 -6.50
CA LEU A 45 -10.74 -1.97 -6.28
C LEU A 45 -10.85 -1.64 -4.79
N THR A 46 -11.11 -2.65 -3.97
CA THR A 46 -11.21 -2.50 -2.51
C THR A 46 -9.85 -2.10 -1.92
N ALA A 47 -8.77 -2.77 -2.35
CA ALA A 47 -7.41 -2.43 -1.96
C ALA A 47 -7.03 -1.00 -2.34
N PHE A 48 -7.40 -0.57 -3.54
CA PHE A 48 -7.17 0.79 -4.01
C PHE A 48 -7.91 1.83 -3.16
N VAL A 49 -9.19 1.61 -2.87
CA VAL A 49 -9.98 2.51 -2.00
C VAL A 49 -9.38 2.57 -0.59
N HIS A 50 -8.97 1.44 -0.02
CA HIS A 50 -8.27 1.40 1.26
C HIS A 50 -6.98 2.20 1.23
N LYS A 51 -6.17 2.06 0.16
CA LYS A 51 -4.90 2.80 0.06
C LYS A 51 -5.11 4.31 -0.05
N CYS A 52 -6.13 4.74 -0.80
CA CYS A 52 -6.51 6.15 -0.89
C CYS A 52 -6.93 6.72 0.48
N HIS A 53 -7.75 5.97 1.23
CA HIS A 53 -8.17 6.38 2.57
C HIS A 53 -6.99 6.42 3.56
N GLU A 54 -6.10 5.43 3.50
CA GLU A 54 -4.88 5.39 4.33
C GLU A 54 -3.99 6.61 4.03
N SER A 55 -3.73 6.90 2.76
CA SER A 55 -2.91 8.04 2.33
C SER A 55 -3.51 9.37 2.79
N TYR A 56 -4.83 9.54 2.67
CA TYR A 56 -5.52 10.73 3.16
C TYR A 56 -5.39 10.87 4.69
N THR A 57 -5.60 9.77 5.41
CA THR A 57 -5.52 9.75 6.87
C THR A 57 -4.12 10.08 7.34
N GLN A 58 -3.08 9.47 6.76
CA GLN A 58 -1.68 9.75 7.08
C GLN A 58 -1.32 11.22 6.82
N GLY A 59 -1.72 11.78 5.67
CA GLY A 59 -1.50 13.20 5.38
C GLY A 59 -2.14 14.11 6.42
N SER A 60 -3.43 13.87 6.72
CA SER A 60 -4.16 14.68 7.71
C SER A 60 -3.59 14.57 9.14
N GLN A 61 -3.05 13.40 9.52
CA GLN A 61 -2.38 13.22 10.80
C GLN A 61 -1.04 13.94 10.85
N MET A 62 -0.26 13.88 9.77
CA MET A 62 1.01 14.61 9.68
C MET A 62 0.79 16.12 9.82
N ASP A 63 -0.20 16.68 9.12
CA ASP A 63 -0.54 18.11 9.21
C ASP A 63 -0.93 18.50 10.65
N ARG A 64 -1.68 17.64 11.35
CA ARG A 64 -2.02 17.86 12.76
C ARG A 64 -0.80 17.84 13.67
N ILE A 65 0.10 16.88 13.48
CA ILE A 65 1.33 16.75 14.26
C ILE A 65 2.20 17.99 14.05
N LEU A 66 2.44 18.39 12.80
CA LEU A 66 3.19 19.60 12.46
C LEU A 66 2.56 20.86 13.06
N GLY A 67 1.23 20.99 12.98
CA GLY A 67 0.50 22.10 13.58
C GLY A 67 0.57 22.13 15.12
N SER A 68 0.63 20.96 15.78
CA SER A 68 0.85 20.90 17.23
C SER A 68 2.27 21.27 17.62
N LEU A 69 3.27 20.83 16.85
CA LEU A 69 4.68 21.16 17.07
C LEU A 69 4.93 22.67 16.94
N ASP A 70 4.37 23.32 15.91
CA ASP A 70 4.48 24.78 15.75
C ASP A 70 3.87 25.55 16.94
N LYS A 71 2.76 25.03 17.51
CA LYS A 71 2.13 25.63 18.70
C LYS A 71 2.90 25.39 19.99
N THR A 72 3.61 24.27 20.11
CA THR A 72 4.40 23.94 21.32
C THR A 72 5.77 24.64 21.32
N LEU A 73 6.31 24.96 20.14
CA LEU A 73 7.59 25.65 19.97
C LEU A 73 7.47 27.20 19.98
N LYS A 74 6.25 27.74 20.06
CA LYS A 74 5.95 29.17 20.27
C LYS A 74 5.54 29.42 21.71
#